data_AF-A0A3D2HZ90-F1
#
_entry.id   AF-A0A3D2HZ90-F1
#
_cell.length_a   1.000
_cell.length_b   1.000
_cell.length_c   1.000
_cell.angle_alpha   90.00
_cell.angle_beta   90.00
_cell.angle_gamma   90.00
#
_symmetry.space_group_name_H-M   'P 1'
#
loop_
_entity.id
_entity.type
_entity.pdbx_description
1 polymer ?
#
loop_
_entity_poly.entity_id
_entity_poly.type
_entity_poly.pdbx_seq_one_letter_code
_entity_poly.pdbx_strand_id
1 'polypeptide(L)'
;MSDQTPYDCRANHKAAFDDISPVLLEDHLRKTGSKLAKQVKERGVEEILEDMQLLVGPPELRYIQNVAIMMFCELVTIEIEPDCINIMNFPGIDRSISEKTIAEGKRFVSRHYRNRRLGEFLKELDLSEGHSSGIPTIQEELEKNGSPRAEFFTDEDRRAMRIRIPIHPAFLEEGTDITETEEKTTKKVTKKMKQYSLILNFMADGEWHKTSEITEILGLKDTRTKELLKELVSLDKLVDDGKTKGKQYRLK
;
A
#
# COMPACT_ATOMS: atom_id res chain seq x y z
N MET A 1 12.83 -5.75 -51.32
CA MET A 1 12.09 -6.12 -50.09
C MET A 1 12.80 -5.39 -48.96
N SER A 2 12.15 -4.41 -48.35
CA SER A 2 12.75 -3.57 -47.31
C SER A 2 13.13 -4.43 -46.11
N ASP A 3 14.42 -4.43 -45.79
CA ASP A 3 15.05 -5.13 -44.68
C ASP A 3 14.61 -4.49 -43.34
N GLN A 4 13.34 -4.70 -42.98
CA GLN A 4 12.74 -4.12 -41.79
C GLN A 4 13.11 -4.99 -40.58
N THR A 5 14.36 -4.86 -40.15
CA THR A 5 14.78 -5.31 -38.82
C THR A 5 13.73 -4.87 -37.78
N PRO A 6 13.17 -5.81 -36.98
CA PRO A 6 12.23 -5.50 -35.91
C PRO A 6 12.82 -4.46 -34.95
N TYR A 7 11.97 -3.61 -34.37
CA TYR A 7 12.41 -2.50 -33.52
C TYR A 7 13.37 -2.95 -32.40
N ASP A 8 13.08 -4.10 -31.80
CA ASP A 8 13.83 -4.67 -30.68
C ASP A 8 15.27 -5.06 -31.09
N CYS A 9 15.47 -5.47 -32.34
CA CYS A 9 16.75 -5.86 -32.90
C CYS A 9 17.55 -4.67 -33.47
N ARG A 10 16.99 -3.44 -33.47
CA ARG A 10 17.68 -2.25 -33.99
C ARG A 10 18.71 -1.74 -33.00
N ALA A 11 19.82 -1.24 -33.54
CA ALA A 11 20.85 -0.54 -32.78
C ALA A 11 20.31 0.76 -32.16
N ASN A 12 20.47 0.90 -30.85
CA ASN A 12 20.20 2.13 -30.13
C ASN A 12 21.48 2.98 -30.04
N HIS A 13 21.50 4.08 -30.78
CA HIS A 13 22.66 4.97 -30.85
C HIS A 13 22.76 5.94 -29.66
N LYS A 14 21.79 5.90 -28.74
CA LYS A 14 21.75 6.74 -27.54
C LYS A 14 22.12 6.00 -26.26
N ALA A 15 22.08 4.68 -26.28
CA ALA A 15 22.35 3.87 -25.10
C ALA A 15 23.84 3.69 -24.90
N ALA A 16 24.26 3.80 -23.65
CA ALA A 16 25.61 3.47 -23.19
C ALA A 16 25.60 2.14 -22.43
N PHE A 17 26.74 1.48 -22.33
CA PHE A 17 26.88 0.25 -21.53
C PHE A 17 26.59 0.47 -20.05
N ASP A 18 26.80 1.70 -19.56
CA ASP A 18 26.48 2.10 -18.19
C ASP A 18 24.97 2.16 -17.91
N ASP A 19 24.12 2.24 -18.95
CA ASP A 19 22.66 2.22 -18.79
C ASP A 19 22.13 0.81 -18.47
N ILE A 20 22.95 -0.22 -18.66
CA ILE A 20 22.58 -1.62 -18.46
C ILE A 20 22.99 -2.03 -17.04
N SER A 21 22.00 -2.46 -16.24
CA SER A 21 22.23 -2.90 -14.87
C SER A 21 22.88 -4.29 -14.86
N PRO A 22 24.13 -4.42 -14.36
CA PRO A 22 24.79 -5.72 -14.27
C PRO A 22 24.06 -6.67 -13.32
N VAL A 23 23.33 -6.13 -12.34
CA VAL A 23 22.54 -6.92 -11.38
C VAL A 23 21.33 -7.55 -12.07
N LEU A 24 20.60 -6.77 -12.89
CA LEU A 24 19.44 -7.29 -13.65
C LEU A 24 19.87 -8.33 -14.69
N LEU A 25 21.00 -8.07 -15.36
CA LEU A 25 21.60 -9.01 -16.30
C LEU A 25 21.98 -10.33 -15.60
N GLU A 26 22.67 -10.26 -14.45
CA GLU A 26 23.02 -11.43 -13.64
C GLU A 26 21.79 -12.20 -13.16
N ASP A 27 20.77 -11.51 -12.63
CA ASP A 27 19.54 -12.12 -12.13
C ASP A 27 18.77 -12.85 -13.24
N HIS A 28 18.67 -12.24 -14.43
CA HIS A 28 18.07 -12.89 -15.59
C HIS A 28 18.84 -14.14 -16.03
N LEU A 29 20.17 -14.08 -16.07
CA LEU A 29 21.02 -15.23 -16.42
C LEU A 29 20.91 -16.35 -15.38
N ARG A 30 20.76 -16.02 -14.09
CA ARG A 30 20.50 -17.00 -13.03
C ARG A 30 19.13 -17.66 -13.20
N LYS A 31 18.09 -16.88 -13.44
CA LYS A 31 16.71 -17.37 -13.67
C LYS A 31 16.62 -18.30 -14.87
N THR A 32 17.37 -18.03 -15.93
CA THR A 32 17.44 -18.86 -17.14
C THR A 32 18.38 -20.07 -17.01
N GLY A 33 19.12 -20.19 -15.89
CA GLY A 33 20.08 -21.28 -15.67
C GLY A 33 21.37 -21.16 -16.49
N SER A 34 21.69 -19.97 -17.00
CA SER A 34 22.87 -19.73 -17.82
C SER A 34 24.17 -19.80 -17.00
N LYS A 35 25.21 -20.41 -17.59
CA LYS A 35 26.57 -20.45 -17.01
C LYS A 35 27.22 -19.07 -16.97
N LEU A 36 26.77 -18.15 -17.82
CA LEU A 36 27.27 -16.78 -17.90
C LEU A 36 26.98 -15.96 -16.63
N ALA A 37 25.99 -16.35 -15.83
CA ALA A 37 25.62 -15.65 -14.60
C ALA A 37 26.80 -15.44 -13.63
N LYS A 38 27.73 -16.41 -13.54
CA LYS A 38 28.89 -16.31 -12.66
C LYS A 38 30.00 -15.41 -13.22
N GLN A 39 29.97 -15.14 -14.52
CA GLN A 39 31.02 -14.42 -15.25
C GLN A 39 30.71 -12.93 -15.40
N VAL A 40 29.47 -12.49 -15.13
CA VAL A 40 29.05 -11.08 -15.27
C VAL A 40 29.96 -10.12 -14.49
N LYS A 41 30.38 -10.51 -13.28
CA LYS A 41 31.25 -9.68 -12.43
C LYS A 41 32.70 -9.61 -12.90
N GLU A 42 33.19 -10.63 -13.60
CA GLU A 42 34.59 -10.74 -14.02
C GLU A 42 34.81 -10.16 -15.42
N ARG A 43 33.87 -10.40 -16.34
CA ARG A 43 33.96 -10.03 -17.76
C ARG A 43 33.29 -8.70 -18.10
N GLY A 44 32.42 -8.20 -17.22
CA GLY A 44 31.69 -6.95 -17.44
C GLY A 44 30.48 -7.11 -18.37
N VAL A 45 29.72 -6.02 -18.52
CA VAL A 45 28.43 -6.04 -19.23
C VAL A 45 28.59 -6.19 -20.74
N GLU A 46 29.58 -5.52 -21.33
CA GLU A 46 29.80 -5.52 -22.79
C GLU A 46 30.07 -6.93 -23.33
N GLU A 47 31.00 -7.68 -22.72
CA GLU A 47 31.31 -9.04 -23.16
C GLU A 47 30.13 -10.00 -23.02
N ILE A 48 29.32 -9.84 -21.97
CA ILE A 48 28.14 -10.68 -21.75
C ILE A 48 27.05 -10.36 -22.77
N LEU A 49 26.82 -9.09 -23.09
CA LEU A 49 25.87 -8.70 -24.13
C LEU A 49 26.32 -9.16 -25.52
N GLU A 50 27.63 -9.18 -25.80
CA GLU A 50 28.18 -9.73 -27.04
C GLU A 50 27.89 -11.25 -27.13
N ASP A 51 28.17 -12.01 -26.06
CA ASP A 51 27.89 -13.45 -26.01
C ASP A 51 26.39 -13.76 -26.13
N MET A 52 25.53 -12.85 -25.66
CA MET A 52 24.07 -12.92 -25.80
C MET A 52 23.57 -12.44 -27.17
N GLN A 53 24.45 -12.02 -28.08
CA GLN A 53 24.13 -11.48 -29.41
C GLN A 53 23.23 -10.23 -29.37
N LEU A 54 23.39 -9.42 -28.33
CA LEU A 54 22.60 -8.21 -28.09
C LEU A 54 23.30 -6.92 -28.50
N LEU A 55 24.47 -7.03 -29.12
CA LEU A 55 25.24 -5.92 -29.68
C LEU A 55 25.21 -5.98 -31.21
N VAL A 56 25.22 -4.81 -31.85
CA VAL A 56 25.24 -4.64 -33.30
C VAL A 56 26.34 -3.66 -33.69
N GLY A 57 26.94 -3.87 -34.85
CA GLY A 57 27.99 -2.99 -35.37
C GLY A 57 29.36 -3.64 -35.33
N PRO A 58 30.36 -2.97 -35.92
CA PRO A 58 31.72 -3.47 -35.97
C PRO A 58 32.37 -3.45 -34.57
N PRO A 59 33.43 -4.23 -34.33
CA PRO A 59 34.07 -4.34 -33.01
C PRO A 59 34.64 -3.01 -32.50
N GLU A 60 34.96 -2.07 -33.39
CA GLU A 60 35.43 -0.73 -33.02
C GLU A 60 34.29 0.19 -32.57
N LEU A 61 33.03 -0.16 -32.88
CA LEU A 61 31.86 0.66 -32.58
C LEU A 61 30.61 -0.22 -32.39
N ARG A 62 30.49 -0.78 -31.19
CA ARG A 62 29.35 -1.60 -30.79
C ARG A 62 28.19 -0.72 -30.31
N TYR A 63 26.99 -1.10 -30.74
CA TYR A 63 25.73 -0.50 -30.33
C TYR A 63 24.87 -1.53 -29.61
N ILE A 64 24.23 -1.11 -28.53
CA ILE A 64 23.29 -1.93 -27.77
C ILE A 64 21.97 -2.05 -28.55
N GLN A 65 21.42 -3.25 -28.69
CA GLN A 65 20.09 -3.43 -29.26
C GLN A 65 19.00 -2.94 -28.30
N ASN A 66 17.88 -2.46 -28.84
CA ASN A 66 16.74 -2.02 -28.03
C ASN A 66 16.23 -3.10 -27.06
N VAL A 67 16.28 -4.38 -27.45
CA VAL A 67 15.90 -5.51 -26.59
C VAL A 67 16.73 -5.57 -25.30
N ALA A 68 18.02 -5.28 -25.36
CA ALA A 68 18.88 -5.30 -24.18
C ALA A 68 18.50 -4.20 -23.19
N ILE A 69 18.13 -3.03 -23.70
CA ILE A 69 17.65 -1.92 -22.88
C ILE A 69 16.33 -2.30 -22.22
N MET A 70 15.41 -2.89 -22.98
CA MET A 70 14.11 -3.32 -22.43
C MET A 70 14.24 -4.38 -21.35
N MET A 71 15.24 -5.26 -21.43
CA MET A 71 15.42 -6.37 -20.49
C MET A 71 16.29 -6.00 -19.28
N PHE A 72 17.27 -5.12 -19.46
CA PHE A 72 18.36 -4.94 -18.49
C PHE A 72 18.60 -3.49 -18.07
N CYS A 73 17.83 -2.53 -18.57
CA CYS A 73 17.80 -1.18 -18.00
C CYS A 73 16.96 -1.18 -16.71
N GLU A 74 17.32 -0.33 -15.75
CA GLU A 74 16.57 -0.22 -14.50
C GLU A 74 15.16 0.33 -14.77
N LEU A 75 14.16 -0.49 -14.47
CA LEU A 75 12.76 -0.14 -14.67
C LEU A 75 12.27 0.78 -13.55
N VAL A 76 11.20 1.53 -13.85
CA VAL A 76 10.42 2.21 -12.81
C VAL A 76 9.82 1.14 -11.89
N THR A 77 10.23 1.17 -10.63
CA THR A 77 9.74 0.23 -9.61
C THR A 77 8.63 0.91 -8.81
N ILE A 78 7.49 0.23 -8.66
CA ILE A 78 6.36 0.70 -7.87
C ILE A 78 6.15 -0.31 -6.74
N GLU A 79 6.36 0.13 -5.51
CA GLU A 79 6.15 -0.64 -4.29
C GLU A 79 4.91 -0.11 -3.58
N ILE A 80 3.99 -1.01 -3.25
CA ILE A 80 2.76 -0.68 -2.55
C ILE A 80 2.90 -1.25 -1.13
N GLU A 81 3.08 -0.36 -0.16
CA GLU A 81 3.14 -0.67 1.26
C GLU A 81 1.79 -0.35 1.92
N PRO A 82 1.49 -0.89 3.11
CA PRO A 82 0.24 -0.63 3.81
C PRO A 82 0.02 0.86 4.14
N ASP A 83 1.08 1.63 4.32
CA ASP A 83 1.04 3.03 4.72
C ASP A 83 1.41 4.01 3.60
N CYS A 84 1.93 3.53 2.46
CA CYS A 84 2.30 4.40 1.34
C CYS A 84 2.52 3.66 0.01
N ILE A 85 2.55 4.42 -1.08
CA ILE A 85 3.03 3.97 -2.38
C ILE A 85 4.39 4.63 -2.63
N ASN A 86 5.41 3.80 -2.89
CA ASN A 86 6.74 4.25 -3.26
C ASN A 86 6.96 4.02 -4.77
N ILE A 87 7.30 5.09 -5.49
CA ILE A 87 7.67 5.02 -6.90
C ILE A 87 9.15 5.38 -7.01
N MET A 88 9.97 4.44 -7.44
CA MET A 88 11.40 4.60 -7.61
C MET A 88 11.78 4.57 -9.09
N ASN A 89 12.65 5.48 -9.50
CA ASN A 89 13.14 5.56 -10.86
C ASN A 89 14.61 5.99 -10.92
N PHE A 90 15.31 5.48 -11.92
CA PHE A 90 16.65 5.88 -12.30
C PHE A 90 16.57 6.44 -13.73
N PRO A 91 17.01 7.67 -14.01
CA PRO A 91 17.90 8.51 -13.21
C PRO A 91 17.15 9.47 -12.26
N GLY A 92 17.88 10.03 -11.29
CA GLY A 92 17.39 10.99 -10.30
C GLY A 92 16.95 12.35 -10.85
N ILE A 93 16.54 13.26 -9.97
CA ILE A 93 15.98 14.57 -10.35
C ILE A 93 17.09 15.46 -10.94
N ASP A 94 16.76 16.19 -12.02
CA ASP A 94 17.69 17.06 -12.74
C ASP A 94 18.46 18.03 -11.81
N ARG A 95 19.75 18.20 -12.08
CA ARG A 95 20.67 19.00 -11.26
C ARG A 95 20.31 20.50 -11.21
N SER A 96 19.53 21.00 -12.17
CA SER A 96 19.04 22.39 -12.15
C SER A 96 18.03 22.65 -11.03
N ILE A 97 17.46 21.60 -10.43
CA ILE A 97 16.46 21.71 -9.36
C ILE A 97 17.16 21.61 -8.00
N SER A 98 17.06 22.69 -7.23
CA SER A 98 17.65 22.76 -5.89
C SER A 98 16.99 21.79 -4.91
N GLU A 99 17.74 21.30 -3.93
CA GLU A 99 17.22 20.41 -2.88
C GLU A 99 16.08 21.04 -2.08
N LYS A 100 16.14 22.35 -1.84
CA LYS A 100 15.05 23.10 -1.19
C LYS A 100 13.76 22.98 -1.99
N THR A 101 13.84 23.15 -3.31
CA THR A 101 12.68 23.00 -4.21
C THR A 101 12.14 21.58 -4.22
N ILE A 102 13.02 20.58 -4.12
CA ILE A 102 12.65 19.15 -4.05
C ILE A 102 11.92 18.85 -2.75
N ALA A 103 12.47 19.29 -1.61
CA ALA A 103 11.86 19.14 -0.30
C ALA A 103 10.51 19.87 -0.18
N GLU A 104 10.37 21.05 -0.79
CA GLU A 104 9.08 21.75 -0.84
C GLU A 104 8.03 21.00 -1.68
N GLY A 105 8.47 20.23 -2.68
CA GLY A 105 7.64 19.38 -3.53
C GLY A 105 6.56 20.12 -4.31
N LYS A 106 6.68 21.45 -4.48
CA LYS A 106 5.64 22.30 -5.10
C LYS A 106 5.69 22.27 -6.62
N ARG A 107 6.85 22.60 -7.20
CA ARG A 107 7.03 22.66 -8.65
C ARG A 107 8.48 22.50 -9.04
N PHE A 108 8.75 21.57 -9.94
CA PHE A 108 10.08 21.31 -10.48
C PHE A 108 10.21 21.95 -11.85
N VAL A 109 10.87 23.11 -11.92
CA VAL A 109 11.07 23.84 -13.17
C VAL A 109 12.43 23.46 -13.75
N SER A 110 12.43 22.60 -14.75
CA SER A 110 13.59 22.40 -15.63
C SER A 110 13.36 23.15 -16.95
N ARG A 111 14.41 23.46 -17.70
CA ARG A 111 14.26 24.10 -19.02
C ARG A 111 13.73 23.14 -20.08
N HIS A 112 14.09 21.86 -19.98
CA HIS A 112 13.78 20.85 -20.97
C HIS A 112 13.42 19.53 -20.30
N TYR A 113 12.59 18.74 -20.99
CA TYR A 113 12.45 17.32 -20.70
C TYR A 113 13.76 16.61 -20.99
N ARG A 114 14.10 15.59 -20.18
CA ARG A 114 15.23 14.69 -20.47
C ARG A 114 15.11 14.06 -21.85
N ASN A 115 13.89 13.65 -22.21
CA ASN A 115 13.56 13.21 -23.56
C ASN A 115 12.43 14.08 -24.13
N ARG A 116 12.79 15.09 -24.93
CA ARG A 116 11.83 16.03 -25.53
C ARG A 116 10.78 15.34 -26.39
N ARG A 117 11.20 14.36 -27.21
CA ARG A 117 10.30 13.64 -28.13
C ARG A 117 9.28 12.81 -27.36
N LEU A 118 9.67 12.17 -26.27
CA LEU A 118 8.75 11.41 -25.43
C LEU A 118 7.72 12.34 -24.78
N GLY A 119 8.16 13.49 -24.26
CA GLY A 119 7.25 14.49 -23.67
C GLY A 119 6.27 15.08 -24.70
N GLU A 120 6.73 15.38 -25.91
CA GLU A 120 5.87 15.81 -27.02
C GLU A 120 4.84 14.72 -27.37
N PHE A 121 5.28 13.46 -27.48
CA PHE A 121 4.40 12.34 -27.80
C PHE A 121 3.33 12.07 -26.72
N LEU A 122 3.70 12.10 -25.44
CA LEU A 122 2.73 11.93 -24.34
C LEU A 122 1.71 13.07 -24.30
N LYS A 123 2.11 14.28 -24.70
CA LYS A 123 1.20 15.42 -24.82
C LYS A 123 0.24 15.26 -26.00
N GLU A 124 0.71 14.78 -27.14
CA GLU A 124 -0.14 14.49 -28.31
C GLU A 124 -1.18 13.38 -28.03
N LEU A 125 -0.86 12.45 -27.13
CA LEU A 125 -1.77 11.39 -26.68
C LEU A 125 -2.70 11.80 -25.52
N ASP A 126 -2.71 13.07 -25.10
CA ASP A 126 -3.46 13.57 -23.95
C ASP A 126 -3.13 12.84 -22.62
N LEU A 127 -1.95 12.22 -22.52
CA LEU A 127 -1.44 11.55 -21.31
C LEU A 127 -0.63 12.49 -20.42
N SER A 128 -0.29 13.68 -20.92
CA SER A 128 0.39 14.72 -20.15
C SER A 128 -0.08 16.09 -20.59
N GLU A 129 -0.24 17.01 -19.63
CA GLU A 129 -0.71 18.36 -19.90
C GLU A 129 0.43 19.26 -20.42
N GLY A 130 1.26 19.76 -19.51
CA GLY A 130 2.28 20.76 -19.77
C GLY A 130 3.60 20.45 -19.09
N HIS A 131 4.66 21.07 -19.60
CA HIS A 131 5.98 20.93 -19.00
C HIS A 131 5.96 21.43 -17.54
N SER A 132 6.42 20.58 -16.62
CA SER A 132 6.47 20.89 -15.19
C SER A 132 5.11 21.18 -14.54
N SER A 133 3.98 20.74 -15.10
CA SER A 133 2.65 20.85 -14.44
C SER A 133 2.32 19.65 -13.56
N GLY A 134 2.84 18.46 -13.88
CA GLY A 134 2.45 17.22 -13.19
C GLY A 134 2.71 17.20 -11.68
N ILE A 135 3.83 17.77 -11.19
CA ILE A 135 4.12 17.83 -9.75
C ILE A 135 3.09 18.70 -9.00
N PRO A 136 2.80 19.95 -9.45
CA PRO A 136 1.67 20.72 -8.93
C PRO A 136 0.34 19.95 -8.95
N THR A 137 -0.01 19.30 -10.07
CA THR A 137 -1.27 18.56 -10.20
C THR A 137 -1.37 17.44 -9.17
N ILE A 138 -0.29 16.67 -8.95
CA ILE A 138 -0.26 15.62 -7.92
C ILE A 138 -0.54 16.22 -6.53
N GLN A 139 0.12 17.32 -6.18
CA GLN A 139 -0.06 17.95 -4.87
C GLN A 139 -1.47 18.52 -4.69
N GLU A 140 -2.02 19.16 -5.72
CA GLU A 140 -3.36 19.74 -5.71
C GLU A 140 -4.44 18.66 -5.59
N GLU A 141 -4.33 17.56 -6.35
CA GLU A 141 -5.28 16.45 -6.28
C GLU A 141 -5.20 15.69 -4.94
N LEU A 142 -4.00 15.56 -4.36
CA LEU A 142 -3.86 15.01 -3.01
C LEU A 142 -4.50 15.93 -1.96
N GLU A 143 -4.28 17.24 -2.05
CA GLU A 143 -4.86 18.23 -1.13
C GLU A 143 -6.39 18.29 -1.24
N LYS A 144 -6.94 18.27 -2.46
CA LYS A 144 -8.40 18.22 -2.71
C LYS A 144 -9.05 17.01 -2.05
N ASN A 145 -8.38 15.87 -2.07
CA ASN A 145 -8.87 14.63 -1.47
C ASN A 145 -8.57 14.53 0.03
N GLY A 146 -7.92 15.54 0.66
CA GLY A 146 -7.54 15.49 2.07
C GLY A 146 -6.36 14.57 2.38
N SER A 147 -5.67 14.06 1.36
CA SER A 147 -4.48 13.23 1.51
C SER A 147 -3.26 14.08 1.91
N PRO A 148 -2.27 13.50 2.61
CA PRO A 148 -1.02 14.19 2.88
C PRO A 148 -0.23 14.37 1.58
N ARG A 149 0.66 15.35 1.58
CA ARG A 149 1.45 15.72 0.39
C ARG A 149 2.42 14.61 0.01
N ALA A 150 2.62 14.43 -1.30
CA ALA A 150 3.66 13.54 -1.81
C ALA A 150 5.05 14.08 -1.48
N GLU A 151 5.93 13.18 -1.04
CA GLU A 151 7.32 13.46 -0.70
C GLU A 151 8.24 13.03 -1.84
N PHE A 152 9.23 13.87 -2.17
CA PHE A 152 10.19 13.61 -3.24
C PHE A 152 11.59 13.53 -2.67
N PHE A 153 12.30 12.46 -3.01
CA PHE A 153 13.67 12.22 -2.57
C PHE A 153 14.58 12.00 -3.78
N THR A 154 15.80 12.49 -3.68
CA THR A 154 16.89 12.21 -4.60
C THR A 154 18.18 12.11 -3.80
N ASP A 155 19.08 11.25 -4.24
CA ASP A 155 20.43 11.16 -3.67
C ASP A 155 21.29 12.38 -4.09
N GLU A 156 22.36 12.69 -3.35
CA GLU A 156 23.29 13.80 -3.61
C GLU A 156 23.86 13.72 -5.03
N ASP A 157 24.22 12.51 -5.46
CA ASP A 157 24.74 12.24 -6.79
C ASP A 157 23.67 12.30 -7.91
N ARG A 158 22.39 12.46 -7.57
CA ARG A 158 21.23 12.45 -8.48
C ARG A 158 21.08 11.17 -9.29
N ARG A 159 21.49 10.03 -8.72
CA ARG A 159 21.40 8.71 -9.36
C ARG A 159 19.97 8.17 -9.40
N ALA A 160 19.23 8.34 -8.32
CA ALA A 160 17.86 7.82 -8.16
C ALA A 160 16.89 8.93 -7.76
N MET A 161 15.62 8.76 -8.13
CA MET A 161 14.51 9.52 -7.56
C MET A 161 13.53 8.56 -6.90
N ARG A 162 12.98 8.96 -5.76
CA ARG A 162 11.90 8.26 -5.07
C ARG A 162 10.77 9.23 -4.79
N ILE A 163 9.55 8.84 -5.13
CA ILE A 163 8.32 9.54 -4.80
C ILE A 163 7.59 8.68 -3.77
N ARG A 164 7.25 9.25 -2.62
CA ARG A 164 6.43 8.58 -1.60
C ARG A 164 5.08 9.28 -1.53
N ILE A 165 4.02 8.54 -1.82
CA ILE A 165 2.63 9.00 -1.69
C ILE A 165 2.07 8.33 -0.43
N PRO A 166 1.88 9.06 0.68
CA PRO A 166 1.36 8.50 1.92
C PRO A 166 -0.10 8.10 1.77
N ILE A 167 -0.52 7.10 2.55
CA ILE A 167 -1.92 6.69 2.64
C ILE A 167 -2.79 7.84 3.17
N HIS A 168 -4.02 7.91 2.66
CA HIS A 168 -4.98 8.88 3.14
C HIS A 168 -5.39 8.57 4.61
N PRO A 169 -5.43 9.56 5.52
CA PRO A 169 -5.69 9.35 6.96
C PRO A 169 -6.94 8.53 7.27
N ALA A 170 -8.02 8.67 6.50
CA ALA A 170 -9.23 7.87 6.69
C ALA A 170 -9.02 6.35 6.58
N PHE A 171 -7.96 5.88 5.93
CA PHE A 171 -7.62 4.45 5.86
C PHE A 171 -6.62 4.01 6.93
N LEU A 172 -5.97 4.95 7.63
CA LEU A 172 -5.19 4.65 8.84
C LEU A 172 -6.09 4.37 10.04
N GLU A 173 -7.34 4.84 9.98
CA GLU A 173 -8.37 4.58 11.00
C GLU A 173 -8.93 3.15 10.92
N GLU A 174 -8.43 2.30 10.01
CA GLU A 174 -8.71 0.85 10.01
C GLU A 174 -7.65 0.03 10.77
N GLY A 175 -7.38 0.48 11.99
CA GLY A 175 -7.40 -0.40 13.17
C GLY A 175 -8.70 -0.27 13.99
N THR A 176 -9.61 0.62 13.60
CA THR A 176 -10.79 1.03 14.38
C THR A 176 -11.97 1.46 13.51
N ASP A 177 -12.25 0.74 12.42
CA ASP A 177 -13.53 0.90 11.70
C ASP A 177 -14.20 -0.41 11.24
N ILE A 178 -13.95 -1.47 12.01
CA ILE A 178 -14.96 -2.52 12.25
C ILE A 178 -15.90 -2.06 13.39
N THR A 179 -15.64 -0.90 13.99
CA THR A 179 -16.16 -0.49 15.30
C THR A 179 -17.41 0.39 15.31
N GLU A 180 -17.90 0.99 14.22
CA GLU A 180 -19.12 1.83 14.36
C GLU A 180 -20.43 1.04 14.52
N THR A 181 -20.55 -0.12 13.86
CA THR A 181 -21.68 -1.03 14.12
C THR A 181 -21.48 -1.82 15.41
N GLU A 182 -20.21 -2.10 15.75
CA GLU A 182 -19.83 -2.82 16.94
C GLU A 182 -19.81 -1.97 18.21
N GLU A 183 -19.61 -0.65 18.19
CA GLU A 183 -19.55 0.17 19.42
C GLU A 183 -20.92 0.33 20.08
N LYS A 184 -21.97 0.52 19.27
CA LYS A 184 -23.36 0.57 19.79
C LYS A 184 -23.81 -0.79 20.31
N THR A 185 -23.32 -1.89 19.74
CA THR A 185 -23.62 -3.25 20.19
C THR A 185 -22.73 -3.67 21.36
N THR A 186 -21.43 -3.39 21.37
CA THR A 186 -20.46 -3.69 22.44
C THR A 186 -20.67 -2.84 23.70
N LYS A 187 -21.02 -1.54 23.62
CA LYS A 187 -21.43 -0.75 24.81
C LYS A 187 -22.74 -1.28 25.43
N LYS A 188 -23.67 -1.79 24.61
CA LYS A 188 -24.88 -2.49 25.09
C LYS A 188 -24.57 -3.87 25.67
N VAL A 189 -23.69 -4.64 25.03
CA VAL A 189 -23.30 -6.00 25.44
C VAL A 189 -22.47 -5.95 26.72
N THR A 190 -21.53 -5.01 26.87
CA THR A 190 -20.75 -4.82 28.11
C THR A 190 -21.62 -4.36 29.28
N LYS A 191 -22.60 -3.48 29.06
CA LYS A 191 -23.56 -3.07 30.11
C LYS A 191 -24.49 -4.24 30.51
N LYS A 192 -24.96 -5.04 29.54
CA LYS A 192 -25.75 -6.26 29.81
C LYS A 192 -24.92 -7.34 30.54
N MET A 193 -23.66 -7.54 30.16
CA MET A 193 -22.78 -8.56 30.76
C MET A 193 -22.38 -8.20 32.21
N LYS A 194 -22.24 -6.90 32.51
CA LYS A 194 -22.14 -6.39 33.89
C LYS A 194 -23.42 -6.64 34.70
N GLN A 195 -24.59 -6.52 34.08
CA GLN A 195 -25.87 -6.83 34.74
C GLN A 195 -26.02 -8.33 35.02
N TYR A 196 -25.59 -9.19 34.09
CA TYR A 196 -25.61 -10.64 34.29
C TYR A 196 -24.69 -11.12 35.40
N SER A 197 -23.46 -10.60 35.46
CA SER A 197 -22.54 -10.94 36.55
C SER A 197 -23.08 -10.52 37.92
N LEU A 198 -23.73 -9.35 38.01
CA LEU A 198 -24.31 -8.88 39.28
C LEU A 198 -25.49 -9.75 39.74
N ILE A 199 -26.34 -10.18 38.81
CA ILE A 199 -27.46 -11.11 39.11
C ILE A 199 -26.92 -12.47 39.56
N LEU A 200 -25.93 -13.03 38.85
CA LEU A 200 -25.38 -14.35 39.17
C LEU A 200 -24.62 -14.34 40.51
N ASN A 201 -23.92 -13.26 40.83
CA ASN A 201 -23.26 -13.10 42.13
C ASN A 201 -24.26 -12.98 43.29
N PHE A 202 -25.39 -12.31 43.07
CA PHE A 202 -26.43 -12.21 44.08
C PHE A 202 -27.11 -13.56 44.34
N MET A 203 -27.43 -14.30 43.28
CA MET A 203 -28.06 -15.63 43.36
C MET A 203 -27.09 -16.77 43.68
N ALA A 204 -25.86 -16.47 44.10
CA ALA A 204 -24.84 -17.46 44.43
C ALA A 204 -25.14 -18.20 45.75
N ASP A 205 -26.06 -17.68 46.55
CA ASP A 205 -26.67 -18.35 47.70
C ASP A 205 -27.56 -19.55 47.30
N GLY A 206 -27.97 -19.61 46.04
CA GLY A 206 -28.75 -20.70 45.49
C GLY A 206 -30.16 -20.75 46.09
N GLU A 207 -30.72 -19.63 46.51
CA GLU A 207 -32.11 -19.53 47.00
C GLU A 207 -33.07 -19.03 45.90
N TRP A 208 -34.38 -19.08 46.19
CA TRP A 208 -35.41 -18.63 45.26
C TRP A 208 -35.73 -17.14 45.46
N HIS A 209 -35.31 -16.31 44.51
CA HIS A 209 -35.51 -14.86 44.60
C HIS A 209 -36.70 -14.38 43.79
N LYS A 210 -37.43 -13.42 44.34
CA LYS A 210 -38.51 -12.74 43.61
C LYS A 210 -37.92 -11.69 42.68
N THR A 211 -38.64 -11.38 41.61
CA THR A 211 -38.24 -10.30 40.69
C THR A 211 -38.04 -8.96 41.40
N SER A 212 -38.83 -8.68 42.46
CA SER A 212 -38.78 -7.45 43.25
C SER A 212 -37.44 -7.23 43.98
N GLU A 213 -36.85 -8.31 44.51
CA GLU A 213 -35.58 -8.25 45.24
C GLU A 213 -34.42 -7.96 44.27
N ILE A 214 -34.49 -8.56 43.07
CA ILE A 214 -33.50 -8.39 42.01
C ILE A 214 -33.59 -6.97 41.40
N THR A 215 -34.79 -6.39 41.31
CA THR A 215 -34.98 -5.02 40.84
C THR A 215 -34.39 -3.98 41.78
N GLU A 216 -34.51 -4.18 43.10
CA GLU A 216 -33.97 -3.27 44.11
C GLU A 216 -32.43 -3.23 44.05
N ILE A 217 -31.79 -4.39 43.84
CA ILE A 217 -30.33 -4.50 43.78
C ILE A 217 -29.76 -3.93 42.47
N LEU A 218 -30.45 -4.17 41.35
CA LEU A 218 -30.01 -3.64 40.05
C LEU A 218 -30.35 -2.14 39.88
N GLY A 219 -31.26 -1.60 40.68
CA GLY A 219 -31.77 -0.23 40.52
C GLY A 219 -32.46 -0.01 39.17
N LEU A 220 -33.03 -1.07 38.57
CA LEU A 220 -33.66 -1.05 37.25
C LEU A 220 -35.17 -1.25 37.35
N LYS A 221 -35.89 -0.72 36.34
CA LYS A 221 -37.34 -0.90 36.21
C LYS A 221 -37.72 -2.38 36.06
N ASP A 222 -38.79 -2.82 36.72
CA ASP A 222 -39.33 -4.19 36.67
C ASP A 222 -39.39 -4.83 35.29
N THR A 223 -39.77 -4.05 34.27
CA THR A 223 -39.88 -4.53 32.89
C THR A 223 -38.52 -4.98 32.35
N ARG A 224 -37.46 -4.23 32.64
CA ARG A 224 -36.11 -4.50 32.16
C ARG A 224 -35.48 -5.69 32.90
N THR A 225 -35.73 -5.80 34.20
CA THR A 225 -35.24 -6.93 35.00
C THR A 225 -35.89 -8.25 34.58
N LYS A 226 -37.19 -8.24 34.26
CA LYS A 226 -37.88 -9.43 33.70
C LYS A 226 -37.32 -9.88 32.36
N GLU A 227 -36.91 -8.95 31.49
CA GLU A 227 -36.26 -9.27 30.21
C GLU A 227 -34.90 -9.96 30.44
N LEU A 228 -34.07 -9.39 31.31
CA LEU A 228 -32.75 -9.95 31.64
C LEU A 228 -32.85 -11.36 32.27
N LEU A 229 -33.84 -11.58 33.14
CA LEU A 229 -34.07 -12.89 33.77
C LEU A 229 -34.55 -13.93 32.75
N LYS A 230 -35.44 -13.56 31.82
CA LYS A 230 -35.84 -14.45 30.72
C LYS A 230 -34.67 -14.79 29.79
N GLU A 231 -33.82 -13.82 29.47
CA GLU A 231 -32.59 -14.06 28.69
C GLU A 231 -31.66 -15.04 29.43
N LEU A 232 -31.47 -14.89 30.75
CA LEU A 232 -30.65 -15.80 31.56
C LEU A 232 -31.23 -17.22 31.70
N VAL A 233 -32.56 -17.37 31.73
CA VAL A 233 -33.22 -18.69 31.66
C VAL A 233 -33.02 -19.31 30.28
N SER A 234 -33.11 -18.54 29.19
CA SER A 234 -32.84 -19.05 27.84
C SER A 234 -31.39 -19.46 27.61
N LEU A 235 -30.46 -18.86 28.35
CA LEU A 235 -29.03 -19.21 28.38
C LEU A 235 -28.72 -20.35 29.38
N ASP A 236 -29.75 -20.98 29.95
CA ASP A 236 -29.68 -22.11 30.87
C ASP A 236 -28.88 -21.85 32.17
N LYS A 237 -28.76 -20.57 32.57
CA LYS A 237 -28.05 -20.17 33.81
C LYS A 237 -28.98 -20.07 35.01
N LEU A 238 -30.27 -19.81 34.80
CA LEU A 238 -31.29 -19.70 35.83
C LEU A 238 -32.46 -20.64 35.53
N VAL A 239 -33.15 -21.08 36.59
CA VAL A 239 -34.40 -21.85 36.51
C VAL A 239 -35.54 -20.99 37.05
N ASP A 240 -36.69 -20.98 36.37
CA ASP A 240 -37.91 -20.33 36.85
C ASP A 240 -38.90 -21.34 37.47
N ASP A 241 -39.72 -20.86 38.41
CA ASP A 241 -40.70 -21.69 39.14
C ASP A 241 -42.00 -21.97 38.35
N GLY A 242 -42.07 -21.54 37.08
CA GLY A 242 -43.17 -21.80 36.15
C GLY A 242 -44.49 -21.05 36.40
N LYS A 243 -44.61 -20.22 37.45
CA LYS A 243 -45.88 -19.55 37.80
C LYS A 243 -46.17 -18.31 36.96
N THR A 244 -47.43 -17.98 36.67
CA THR A 244 -47.75 -16.75 35.90
C THR A 244 -47.70 -15.46 36.71
N LYS A 245 -48.02 -15.51 38.03
CA LYS A 245 -48.00 -14.35 38.93
C LYS A 245 -47.06 -14.62 40.11
N GLY A 246 -46.08 -13.73 40.33
CA GLY A 246 -45.09 -13.87 41.41
C GLY A 246 -43.92 -14.81 41.09
N LYS A 247 -43.47 -14.83 39.83
CA LYS A 247 -42.35 -15.66 39.36
C LYS A 247 -41.10 -15.51 40.24
N GLN A 248 -40.51 -16.64 40.58
CA GLN A 248 -39.23 -16.73 41.26
C GLN A 248 -38.18 -17.38 40.37
N TYR A 249 -36.93 -16.98 40.60
CA TYR A 249 -35.78 -17.44 39.83
C TYR A 249 -34.70 -17.92 40.79
N ARG A 250 -34.02 -19.00 40.41
CA ARG A 250 -32.90 -19.58 41.16
C ARG A 250 -31.75 -19.86 40.20
N LEU A 251 -30.51 -19.75 40.69
CA LEU A 251 -29.33 -20.23 39.95
C LEU A 251 -29.43 -21.74 39.71
N LYS A 252 -29.17 -22.16 38.47
CA LYS A 252 -29.18 -23.59 38.11
C LYS A 252 -27.97 -24.32 38.69
#